data_AF-A0A416RVN5-F1
#
_entry.id   AF-A0A416RVN5-F1
#
_cell.length_a   1.000
_cell.length_b   1.000
_cell.length_c   1.000
_cell.angle_alpha   90.00
_cell.angle_beta   90.00
_cell.angle_gamma   90.00
#
_symmetry.space_group_name_H-M   'P 1'
#
loop_
_entity.id
_entity.type
_entity.pdbx_description
1 polymer ?
#
loop_
_entity_poly.entity_id
_entity_poly.type
_entity_poly.pdbx_seq_one_letter_code
_entity_poly.pdbx_strand_id
1 'polypeptide(L)'
;MKEFWNFIQMVFMAVGGWLGWFMGGCDGLLYALVAFVVIDYLTGVMCAFADHTLSSEVGFRGICRKVLIFLLVGMANILDVAVIGNGSVLRTAVIFFYISNEGVSLLENAGHLGLPIPQKVKEVLEQLHDRSEKGDGE
;
A
#
# COMPACT_ATOMS: atom_id res chain seq x y z
N MET A 1 -32.37 6.76 -15.36
CA MET A 1 -31.20 7.40 -14.70
C MET A 1 -31.14 7.14 -13.20
N LYS A 2 -32.22 7.36 -12.43
CA LYS A 2 -32.23 7.06 -10.98
C LYS A 2 -31.96 5.58 -10.66
N GLU A 3 -32.58 4.66 -11.38
CA GLU A 3 -32.32 3.20 -11.23
C GLU A 3 -30.85 2.82 -11.49
N PHE A 4 -30.24 3.41 -12.51
CA PHE A 4 -28.83 3.18 -12.84
C PHE A 4 -27.89 3.70 -11.75
N TRP A 5 -28.18 4.89 -11.20
CA TRP A 5 -27.43 5.46 -10.09
C TRP A 5 -27.57 4.63 -8.81
N ASN A 6 -28.79 4.21 -8.48
CA ASN A 6 -29.07 3.34 -7.33
C ASN A 6 -28.36 1.99 -7.45
N PHE A 7 -28.32 1.40 -8.65
CA PHE A 7 -27.60 0.17 -8.91
C PHE A 7 -26.08 0.33 -8.64
N ILE A 8 -25.48 1.42 -9.14
CA ILE A 8 -24.06 1.72 -8.87
C ILE A 8 -23.81 1.86 -7.36
N GLN A 9 -24.64 2.63 -6.65
CA GLN A 9 -24.52 2.82 -5.21
C GLN A 9 -24.63 1.49 -4.45
N MET A 10 -25.55 0.62 -4.86
CA MET A 10 -25.73 -0.71 -4.26
C MET A 10 -24.49 -1.58 -4.42
N VAL A 11 -23.88 -1.58 -5.62
CA VAL A 11 -22.62 -2.31 -5.87
C VAL A 11 -21.50 -1.77 -4.98
N PHE A 12 -21.33 -0.45 -4.89
CA PHE A 12 -20.31 0.16 -4.02
C PHE A 12 -20.54 -0.15 -2.53
N MET A 13 -21.79 -0.14 -2.06
CA MET A 13 -22.11 -0.50 -0.68
C MET A 13 -21.83 -1.98 -0.40
N ALA A 14 -22.19 -2.87 -1.31
CA ALA A 14 -21.94 -4.31 -1.15
C ALA A 14 -20.44 -4.62 -1.15
N VAL A 15 -19.70 -4.06 -2.12
CA VAL A 15 -18.24 -4.24 -2.22
C VAL A 15 -17.54 -3.60 -1.03
N GLY A 16 -17.93 -2.38 -0.65
CA GLY A 16 -17.35 -1.67 0.50
C GLY A 16 -17.62 -2.38 1.81
N GLY A 17 -18.84 -2.91 2.00
CA GLY A 17 -19.19 -3.71 3.17
C GLY A 17 -18.39 -5.02 3.25
N TRP A 18 -18.26 -5.72 2.12
CA TRP A 18 -17.44 -6.94 2.04
C TRP A 18 -15.97 -6.65 2.32
N LEU A 19 -15.40 -5.60 1.71
CA LEU A 19 -14.01 -5.20 1.93
C LEU A 19 -13.77 -4.79 3.39
N GLY A 20 -14.67 -4.00 3.97
CA GLY A 20 -14.59 -3.61 5.37
C GLY A 20 -14.56 -4.83 6.30
N TRP A 21 -15.40 -5.83 6.05
CA TRP A 21 -15.38 -7.09 6.79
C TRP A 21 -14.08 -7.88 6.55
N PHE A 22 -13.67 -8.04 5.29
CA PHE A 22 -12.46 -8.78 4.89
C PHE A 22 -11.21 -8.21 5.55
N MET A 23 -11.11 -6.88 5.63
CA MET A 23 -9.99 -6.16 6.24
C MET A 23 -10.08 -6.04 7.77
N GLY A 24 -11.11 -6.60 8.42
CA GLY A 24 -11.23 -6.57 9.89
C GLY A 24 -11.74 -5.26 10.47
N GLY A 25 -12.40 -4.43 9.65
CA GLY A 25 -12.95 -3.13 10.04
C GLY A 25 -12.08 -1.94 9.60
N CYS A 26 -12.67 -0.74 9.64
CA CYS A 26 -12.03 0.52 9.27
C CYS A 26 -11.58 1.28 10.52
N ASP A 27 -10.44 0.90 11.09
CA ASP A 27 -9.82 1.60 12.21
C ASP A 27 -8.67 2.52 11.78
N GLY A 28 -8.11 3.26 12.74
CA GLY A 28 -7.06 4.25 12.49
C GLY A 28 -5.80 3.68 11.81
N LEU A 29 -5.43 2.41 12.05
CA LEU A 29 -4.27 1.80 11.40
C LEU A 29 -4.56 1.53 9.93
N LEU A 30 -5.77 1.06 9.61
CA LEU A 30 -6.17 0.88 8.23
C LEU A 30 -6.24 2.22 7.48
N TYR A 31 -6.77 3.26 8.11
CA TYR A 31 -6.75 4.61 7.54
C TYR A 31 -5.33 5.12 7.29
N ALA A 32 -4.41 4.89 8.23
CA ALA A 32 -3.01 5.25 8.06
C ALA A 32 -2.38 4.51 6.86
N LEU A 33 -2.61 3.19 6.74
CA LEU A 33 -2.11 2.41 5.61
C LEU A 33 -2.63 2.95 4.27
N VAL A 34 -3.94 3.23 4.18
CA VAL A 34 -4.53 3.80 2.97
C VAL A 34 -3.89 5.15 2.64
N ALA A 35 -3.70 6.03 3.64
CA ALA A 35 -3.07 7.32 3.42
C ALA A 35 -1.62 7.16 2.91
N PHE A 36 -0.83 6.28 3.52
CA PHE A 36 0.55 6.01 3.07
C PHE A 36 0.59 5.48 1.63
N VAL A 37 -0.24 4.49 1.30
CA VAL A 37 -0.33 3.93 -0.05
C VAL A 37 -0.72 4.99 -1.09
N VAL A 38 -1.71 5.84 -0.77
CA VAL A 38 -2.19 6.89 -1.68
C VAL A 38 -1.10 7.94 -1.89
N ILE A 39 -0.50 8.43 -0.81
CA ILE A 39 0.55 9.46 -0.89
C ILE A 39 1.76 8.91 -1.63
N ASP A 40 2.20 7.69 -1.31
CA ASP A 40 3.33 7.05 -1.99
C ASP A 40 3.07 6.93 -3.49
N TYR A 41 1.89 6.43 -3.90
CA TYR A 41 1.53 6.33 -5.32
C TYR A 41 1.53 7.70 -6.00
N LEU A 42 0.97 8.74 -5.38
CA LEU A 42 1.00 10.10 -5.92
C LEU A 42 2.43 10.61 -6.06
N THR A 43 3.29 10.36 -5.07
CA THR A 43 4.71 10.76 -5.14
C THR A 43 5.48 10.01 -6.21
N GLY A 44 5.26 8.69 -6.37
CA GLY A 44 5.87 7.91 -7.43
C GLY A 44 5.42 8.37 -8.83
N VAL A 45 4.14 8.74 -8.98
CA VAL A 45 3.64 9.35 -10.23
C VAL A 45 4.30 10.71 -10.48
N MET A 46 4.50 11.53 -9.45
CA MET A 46 5.23 12.81 -9.59
C MET A 46 6.68 12.61 -10.00
N CYS A 47 7.39 11.62 -9.43
CA CYS A 47 8.75 11.25 -9.86
C CYS A 47 8.76 10.85 -11.34
N ALA A 48 7.90 9.91 -11.74
CA ALA A 48 7.84 9.44 -13.13
C ALA A 48 7.47 10.57 -14.12
N PHE A 49 6.66 11.54 -13.69
CA PHE A 49 6.37 12.74 -14.47
C PHE A 49 7.61 13.65 -14.59
N ALA A 50 8.34 13.89 -13.50
CA ALA A 50 9.56 14.68 -13.50
C ALA A 50 10.65 14.07 -14.40
N ASP A 51 10.74 12.74 -14.43
CA ASP A 51 11.70 11.99 -15.24
C ASP A 51 11.26 11.81 -16.70
N HIS A 52 10.05 12.26 -17.08
CA HIS A 52 9.43 11.99 -18.38
C HIS A 52 9.32 10.49 -18.73
N THR A 53 9.33 9.60 -17.74
CA THR A 53 9.26 8.14 -17.88
C THR A 53 7.87 7.56 -17.59
N LEU A 54 6.83 8.40 -17.68
CA LEU A 54 5.44 7.98 -17.46
C LEU A 54 5.04 6.88 -18.44
N SER A 55 5.07 5.65 -17.94
CA SER A 55 4.56 4.46 -18.60
C SER A 55 3.37 3.91 -17.81
N SER A 56 2.28 3.65 -18.51
CA SER A 56 1.09 3.00 -17.95
C SER A 56 1.39 1.59 -17.43
N GLU A 57 2.38 0.90 -18.00
CA GLU A 57 2.84 -0.41 -17.54
C GLU A 57 3.50 -0.34 -16.16
N VAL A 58 4.35 0.69 -15.94
CA VAL A 58 4.99 0.95 -14.65
C VAL A 58 3.94 1.34 -13.61
N GLY A 59 3.00 2.23 -13.98
CA GLY A 59 1.89 2.63 -13.11
C GLY A 59 0.98 1.46 -12.73
N PHE A 60 0.65 0.58 -13.68
CA PHE A 60 -0.15 -0.61 -13.43
C PHE A 60 0.56 -1.59 -12.48
N ARG A 61 1.86 -1.84 -12.70
CA ARG A 61 2.67 -2.68 -11.80
C ARG A 61 2.70 -2.11 -10.37
N GLY A 62 2.79 -0.79 -10.24
CA GLY A 62 2.67 -0.08 -8.96
C GLY A 62 1.34 -0.36 -8.27
N ILE A 63 0.21 -0.13 -8.97
CA ILE A 63 -1.14 -0.38 -8.43
C ILE A 63 -1.32 -1.85 -8.05
N CYS A 64 -0.90 -2.80 -8.88
CA CYS A 64 -0.97 -4.22 -8.57
C CYS A 64 -0.25 -4.54 -7.25
N ARG A 65 0.94 -3.98 -7.02
CA ARG A 65 1.67 -4.16 -5.76
C ARG A 65 0.87 -3.62 -4.58
N LYS A 66 0.24 -2.44 -4.70
CA LYS A 66 -0.59 -1.88 -3.63
C LYS A 66 -1.85 -2.72 -3.36
N VAL A 67 -2.49 -3.28 -4.39
CA VAL A 67 -3.63 -4.20 -4.22
C VAL A 67 -3.22 -5.44 -3.43
N LEU A 68 -2.03 -6.00 -3.68
CA LEU A 68 -1.52 -7.15 -2.93
C LEU A 68 -1.36 -6.85 -1.43
N ILE A 69 -1.00 -5.61 -1.06
CA ILE A 69 -0.93 -5.19 0.34
C ILE A 69 -2.28 -5.38 1.03
N PHE A 70 -3.36 -4.87 0.45
CA PHE A 70 -4.71 -4.98 1.03
C PHE A 70 -5.19 -6.44 1.08
N LEU A 71 -4.83 -7.27 0.09
CA LEU A 71 -5.11 -8.71 0.12
C LEU A 71 -4.40 -9.40 1.28
N LEU A 72 -3.12 -9.10 1.51
CA LEU A 72 -2.36 -9.69 2.61
C LEU A 72 -2.86 -9.23 3.99
N VAL A 73 -3.29 -7.98 4.13
CA VAL A 73 -3.96 -7.49 5.35
C VAL A 73 -5.25 -8.26 5.61
N GLY A 74 -6.08 -8.46 4.59
CA GLY A 74 -7.33 -9.22 4.75
C GLY A 74 -7.09 -10.71 5.05
N MET A 75 -6.07 -11.32 4.44
CA MET A 75 -5.65 -12.68 4.79
C MET A 75 -5.19 -12.77 6.25
N ALA A 76 -4.39 -11.81 6.72
CA ALA A 76 -3.95 -11.74 8.11
C ALA A 76 -5.13 -11.59 9.07
N ASN A 77 -6.13 -10.77 8.71
CA ASN A 77 -7.37 -10.66 9.48
C ASN A 77 -8.16 -11.98 9.53
N ILE A 78 -8.28 -12.70 8.40
CA ILE A 78 -8.94 -14.01 8.38
C ILE A 78 -8.21 -14.98 9.30
N LEU A 79 -6.88 -14.99 9.30
CA LEU A 79 -6.08 -15.85 10.18
C LEU A 79 -6.27 -15.49 11.66
N ASP A 80 -6.27 -14.20 12.00
CA ASP A 80 -6.54 -13.73 13.36
C ASP A 80 -7.91 -14.22 13.85
N VAL A 81 -8.96 -14.05 13.04
CA VAL A 81 -10.34 -14.36 13.42
C VAL A 81 -10.63 -15.86 13.36
N ALA A 82 -10.19 -16.56 12.32
CA ALA A 82 -10.59 -17.94 12.05
C ALA A 82 -9.63 -19.00 12.64
N VAL A 83 -8.36 -18.66 12.89
CA VAL A 83 -7.35 -19.61 13.36
C VAL A 83 -6.89 -19.29 14.77
N ILE A 84 -6.52 -18.03 15.04
CA ILE A 84 -5.98 -17.63 16.35
C ILE A 84 -7.09 -17.46 17.38
N GLY A 85 -8.25 -16.95 16.95
CA GLY A 85 -9.46 -16.90 17.76
C GLY A 85 -9.46 -15.82 18.85
N ASN A 86 -8.44 -14.96 18.93
CA ASN A 86 -8.44 -13.77 19.79
C ASN A 86 -7.45 -12.71 19.30
N GLY A 87 -7.96 -11.51 19.01
CA GLY A 87 -7.17 -10.31 18.72
C GLY A 87 -7.04 -9.99 17.23
N SER A 88 -6.32 -8.91 16.94
CA SER A 88 -6.00 -8.46 15.57
C SER A 88 -4.48 -8.39 15.38
N VAL A 89 -3.73 -9.29 16.02
CA VAL A 89 -2.27 -9.17 16.16
C VAL A 89 -1.59 -9.31 14.81
N LEU A 90 -1.92 -10.33 14.02
CA LEU A 90 -1.33 -10.52 12.70
C LEU A 90 -1.73 -9.38 11.77
N ARG A 91 -3.01 -9.01 11.75
CA ARG A 91 -3.52 -7.89 10.96
C ARG A 91 -2.76 -6.61 11.27
N THR A 92 -2.63 -6.27 12.55
CA THR A 92 -1.91 -5.09 13.01
C THR A 92 -0.43 -5.16 12.60
N ALA A 93 0.23 -6.30 12.79
CA ALA A 93 1.63 -6.48 12.40
C ALA A 93 1.84 -6.30 10.89
N VAL A 94 0.97 -6.89 10.06
CA VAL A 94 1.02 -6.76 8.60
C VAL A 94 0.75 -5.32 8.16
N ILE A 95 -0.21 -4.63 8.78
CA ILE A 95 -0.45 -3.21 8.52
C ILE A 95 0.79 -2.37 8.84
N PHE A 96 1.41 -2.55 10.02
CA PHE A 96 2.62 -1.82 10.39
C PHE A 96 3.80 -2.11 9.47
N PHE A 97 3.97 -3.36 9.05
CA PHE A 97 4.98 -3.75 8.08
C PHE A 97 4.80 -2.99 6.76
N TYR A 98 3.57 -2.95 6.24
CA TYR A 98 3.32 -2.25 4.98
C TYR A 98 3.32 -0.73 5.11
N ILE A 99 2.87 -0.14 6.21
CA ILE A 99 3.08 1.29 6.48
C ILE A 99 4.58 1.62 6.43
N SER A 100 5.42 0.76 7.01
CA SER A 100 6.87 0.95 6.98
C SER A 100 7.44 0.85 5.56
N ASN A 101 7.00 -0.15 4.76
CA ASN A 101 7.43 -0.28 3.36
C ASN A 101 7.00 0.91 2.50
N GLU A 102 5.76 1.37 2.67
CA GLU A 102 5.22 2.54 1.97
C GLU A 102 5.91 3.82 2.42
N GLY A 103 6.27 3.94 3.71
CA GLY A 103 7.06 5.04 4.24
C GLY A 103 8.48 5.09 3.68
N VAL A 104 9.12 3.93 3.50
CA VAL A 104 10.45 3.80 2.85
C VAL A 104 10.36 4.27 1.40
N SER A 105 9.39 3.76 0.64
CA SER A 105 9.13 4.16 -0.75
C SER A 105 8.83 5.65 -0.87
N LEU A 106 8.03 6.20 0.05
CA LEU A 106 7.71 7.62 0.08
C LEU A 106 8.94 8.49 0.32
N LEU A 107 9.84 8.07 1.22
CA LEU A 107 11.09 8.77 1.48
C LEU A 107 12.03 8.73 0.27
N GLU A 108 12.10 7.60 -0.44
CA GLU A 108 12.86 7.47 -1.68
C GLU A 108 12.34 8.46 -2.75
N ASN A 109 11.02 8.47 -2.98
CA ASN A 109 10.37 9.39 -3.92
C ASN A 109 10.58 10.85 -3.52
N ALA A 110 10.44 11.18 -2.24
CA ALA A 110 10.69 12.53 -1.72
C ALA A 110 12.13 12.99 -1.98
N GLY A 111 13.11 12.12 -1.72
CA GLY A 111 14.52 12.39 -1.99
C GLY A 111 14.80 12.60 -3.48
N HIS A 112 14.14 11.82 -4.33
CA HIS A 112 14.24 11.97 -5.78
C HIS A 112 13.67 13.32 -6.26
N LEU A 113 12.55 13.77 -5.68
CA LEU A 113 11.95 15.08 -5.94
C LEU A 113 12.71 16.27 -5.32
N GLY A 114 13.86 16.03 -4.68
CA GLY A 114 14.75 17.08 -4.19
C GLY A 114 14.53 17.50 -2.73
N LEU A 115 13.75 16.76 -1.94
CA LEU A 115 13.71 16.98 -0.49
C LEU A 115 15.06 16.60 0.14
N PRO A 116 15.64 17.46 1.00
CA PRO A 116 16.93 17.18 1.62
C PRO A 116 16.81 16.03 2.62
N ILE A 117 17.34 14.86 2.25
CA ILE A 117 17.42 13.68 3.11
C ILE A 117 18.86 13.50 3.59
N PRO A 118 19.10 13.24 4.89
CA PRO A 118 20.44 12.96 5.40
C PRO A 118 21.10 11.81 4.66
N GLN A 119 22.38 11.96 4.32
CA GLN A 119 23.13 10.99 3.50
C GLN A 119 23.08 9.56 4.06
N LYS A 120 23.10 9.42 5.39
CA LYS A 120 23.01 8.11 6.07
C LYS A 120 21.66 7.41 5.86
N VAL A 121 20.58 8.18 5.76
CA VAL A 121 19.25 7.61 5.47
C VAL A 121 19.21 7.18 4.01
N LYS A 122 19.73 8.00 3.09
CA LYS A 122 19.82 7.68 1.66
C LYS A 122 20.62 6.40 1.40
N GLU A 123 21.79 6.26 2.02
CA GLU A 123 22.63 5.05 1.93
C GLU A 123 21.88 3.78 2.39
N VAL A 124 21.09 3.88 3.47
CA VAL A 124 20.30 2.74 3.97
C VAL A 124 19.16 2.40 3.01
N LEU A 125 18.48 3.40 2.46
CA LEU A 125 17.39 3.20 1.49
C LEU A 125 17.91 2.52 0.21
N GLU A 126 19.04 2.99 -0.34
CA GLU A 126 19.68 2.38 -1.52
C GLU A 126 20.09 0.91 -1.26
N GLN A 127 20.63 0.60 -0.08
CA GLN A 127 20.97 -0.78 0.30
C GLN A 127 19.75 -1.69 0.48
N LEU A 128 18.59 -1.15 0.81
CA LEU A 128 17.34 -1.91 0.86
C LEU A 128 16.82 -2.18 -0.56
N HIS A 129 16.89 -1.18 -1.43
CA HIS A 129 16.53 -1.30 -2.85
C HIS A 129 17.37 -2.36 -3.56
N ASP A 130 18.70 -2.29 -3.43
CA ASP A 130 19.65 -3.24 -4.03
C ASP A 130 19.42 -4.69 -3.58
N ARG A 131 19.00 -4.89 -2.32
CA ARG A 131 18.66 -6.22 -1.80
C ARG A 131 17.32 -6.72 -2.29
N SER A 132 16.34 -5.85 -2.52
CA SER A 132 15.06 -6.22 -3.11
C SER A 132 15.16 -6.58 -4.60
N GLU A 133 16.10 -6.00 -5.35
CA GLU A 133 16.32 -6.37 -6.77
C GLU A 133 17.23 -7.59 -6.95
N LYS A 134 18.16 -7.86 -6.02
CA LYS A 134 19.10 -9.02 -6.09
C LYS A 134 18.63 -10.27 -5.34
N GLY A 135 17.36 -10.33 -4.94
CA GLY A 135 16.79 -11.38 -4.09
C GLY A 135 16.42 -12.71 -4.77
N ASP A 136 16.89 -13.00 -6.00
CA ASP A 136 16.73 -14.30 -6.68
C ASP A 136 18.12 -14.86 -7.03
N GLY A 137 18.93 -15.17 -6.01
CA GLY A 137 20.32 -15.58 -6.22
C GLY A 137 20.94 -16.43 -5.11
N GLU A 138 20.14 -17.12 -4.29
CA GLU A 138 20.56 -18.30 -3.51
C GLU A 138 19.40 -19.30 -3.38
#